data_AF-A0A9X0AA88-F1
#
_entry.id   AF-A0A9X0AA88-F1
#
_cell.length_a   1.000
_cell.length_b   1.000
_cell.length_c   1.000
_cell.angle_alpha   90.00
_cell.angle_beta   90.00
_cell.angle_gamma   90.00
#
_symmetry.space_group_name_H-M   'P 1'
#
loop_
_entity.id
_entity.type
_entity.pdbx_description
1 polymer ?
#
loop_
_entity_poly.entity_id
_entity_poly.type
_entity_poly.pdbx_seq_one_letter_code
_entity_poly.pdbx_strand_id
1 'polypeptide(L)'
;MESEQVLPPTSPIEVTFGFELELAIASVPDQYLDPTPDDPRQVYGITRPENYPNEFLPYICQPAVIGDDEVQEEWCPEWYVQLHALQKGIAKVLTENGFPAVADFEHEDPSKSENPQIDDLNLWVVSMDRTINHGSGDPDNINYYWWPIEIQSPAYTYNEENKLKVRAVLRILNKVYRTRCDLSADIHVHIGNKQKGFDTRTVRNFMAFVWTFENQIATIHPAHYMTEKAFSRPVSTHSLLAMVESVYLEKVVEEGREGEVQGIKDNYVIDTIMKEVSIDNLVKMLSSPYLNANRLTKRLTYSICNLETNVEKVKKTIEFRQHKSTLDDEEVYHWITVCRSIVHFASTVDENLLKEFCKEHLHKTVDEFTIAEVLMAIGLPVQAYYYGIRVPAGKLKKDQ
;
A
#
# COMPACT_ATOMS: atom_id res chain seq x y z
N MET A 1 31.61 -32.32 -11.24
CA MET A 1 31.28 -31.67 -9.96
C MET A 1 31.48 -30.19 -10.20
N GLU A 2 30.44 -29.53 -10.70
CA GLU A 2 30.40 -28.07 -10.71
C GLU A 2 30.42 -27.63 -9.25
N SER A 3 31.35 -26.76 -8.91
CA SER A 3 31.42 -26.15 -7.58
C SER A 3 30.10 -25.42 -7.35
N GLU A 4 29.30 -25.86 -6.36
CA GLU A 4 28.23 -25.04 -5.81
C GLU A 4 28.85 -23.70 -5.44
N GLN A 5 28.53 -22.66 -6.20
CA GLN A 5 28.83 -21.29 -5.81
C GLN A 5 28.05 -21.05 -4.53
N VAL A 6 28.73 -21.17 -3.39
CA VAL A 6 28.20 -20.75 -2.10
C VAL A 6 27.96 -19.24 -2.23
N LEU A 7 26.69 -18.88 -2.43
CA LEU A 7 26.28 -17.48 -2.50
C LEU A 7 26.68 -16.78 -1.19
N PRO A 8 27.10 -15.51 -1.24
CA PRO A 8 27.53 -14.80 -0.05
C PRO A 8 26.42 -14.76 1.01
N PRO A 9 26.78 -14.82 2.30
CA PRO A 9 25.80 -14.69 3.38
C PRO A 9 25.03 -13.37 3.25
N THR A 10 23.72 -13.41 3.48
CA THR A 10 22.88 -12.21 3.44
C THR A 10 23.37 -11.21 4.49
N SER A 11 23.50 -9.96 4.08
CA SER A 11 23.87 -8.89 5.02
C SER A 11 22.73 -8.69 6.01
N PRO A 12 23.02 -8.54 7.32
CA PRO A 12 21.98 -8.21 8.29
C PRO A 12 21.21 -6.96 7.85
N ILE A 13 19.88 -7.07 7.75
CA ILE A 13 19.02 -5.96 7.36
C ILE A 13 18.63 -5.12 8.59
N GLU A 14 18.75 -3.80 8.44
CA GLU A 14 18.27 -2.81 9.40
C GLU A 14 16.90 -2.33 8.94
N VAL A 15 15.87 -3.07 9.33
CA VAL A 15 14.53 -2.90 8.76
C VAL A 15 13.94 -1.56 9.15
N THR A 16 13.53 -0.79 8.15
CA THR A 16 12.71 0.41 8.28
C THR A 16 11.32 0.17 7.71
N PHE A 17 10.35 0.98 8.12
CA PHE A 17 9.05 1.00 7.50
C PHE A 17 8.47 2.42 7.39
N GLY A 18 7.68 2.64 6.35
CA GLY A 18 6.80 3.81 6.20
C GLY A 18 5.35 3.35 6.08
N PHE A 19 4.43 4.16 6.55
CA PHE A 19 2.99 3.94 6.52
C PHE A 19 2.33 5.11 5.80
N GLU A 20 1.47 4.82 4.83
CA GLU A 20 0.66 5.81 4.13
C GLU A 20 -0.82 5.43 4.31
N LEU A 21 -1.64 6.41 4.68
CA LEU A 21 -3.08 6.27 4.81
C LEU A 21 -3.77 7.23 3.86
N GLU A 22 -4.52 6.69 2.92
CA GLU A 22 -5.46 7.43 2.09
C GLU A 22 -6.83 7.42 2.74
N LEU A 23 -7.52 8.56 2.81
CA LEU A 23 -8.89 8.64 3.31
C LEU A 23 -9.60 9.89 2.81
N ALA A 24 -10.93 9.88 2.87
CA ALA A 24 -11.72 11.10 2.74
C ALA A 24 -12.05 11.71 4.11
N ILE A 25 -11.95 13.02 4.26
CA ILE A 25 -12.36 13.76 5.47
C ILE A 25 -13.59 14.63 5.15
N ALA A 26 -14.63 14.57 5.98
CA ALA A 26 -15.84 15.34 5.78
C ALA A 26 -15.71 16.77 6.31
N SER A 27 -16.17 17.74 5.52
CA SER A 27 -16.55 19.06 5.98
C SER A 27 -17.99 19.38 5.62
N VAL A 28 -18.63 20.26 6.37
CA VAL A 28 -19.94 20.83 6.02
C VAL A 28 -19.75 22.31 5.69
N PRO A 29 -20.18 22.79 4.51
CA PRO A 29 -20.10 24.21 4.20
C PRO A 29 -20.92 25.02 5.21
N ASP A 30 -20.46 26.22 5.55
CA ASP A 30 -21.01 27.03 6.65
C ASP A 30 -22.52 27.32 6.51
N GLN A 31 -23.05 27.26 5.29
CA GLN A 31 -24.46 27.51 4.98
C GLN A 31 -25.38 26.32 5.31
N TYR A 32 -24.83 25.14 5.55
CA TYR A 32 -25.60 23.91 5.75
C TYR A 32 -25.53 23.40 7.19
N LEU A 33 -26.60 22.71 7.60
CA LEU A 33 -26.62 21.96 8.84
C LEU A 33 -25.92 20.62 8.68
N ASP A 34 -25.26 20.22 9.76
CA ASP A 34 -24.62 18.94 9.91
C ASP A 34 -25.64 17.81 9.76
N PRO A 35 -25.47 16.90 8.77
CA PRO A 35 -26.35 15.73 8.61
C PRO A 35 -26.36 14.79 9.82
N THR A 36 -25.26 14.73 10.59
CA THR A 36 -25.13 13.82 11.74
C THR A 36 -24.65 14.58 12.98
N PRO A 37 -25.50 15.43 13.59
CA PRO A 37 -25.10 16.34 14.67
C PRO A 37 -24.72 15.63 15.97
N ASP A 38 -25.14 14.39 16.17
CA ASP A 38 -24.82 13.59 17.36
C ASP A 38 -23.40 13.02 17.34
N ASP A 39 -22.73 13.04 16.19
CA ASP A 39 -21.34 12.63 16.08
C ASP A 39 -20.42 13.76 16.56
N PRO A 40 -19.60 13.58 17.60
CA PRO A 40 -18.80 14.65 18.19
C PRO A 40 -17.60 15.09 17.32
N ARG A 41 -17.31 14.39 16.23
CA ARG A 41 -16.17 14.66 15.35
C ARG A 41 -16.40 15.91 14.50
N GLN A 42 -15.34 16.67 14.26
CA GLN A 42 -15.40 17.99 13.64
C GLN A 42 -15.69 17.90 12.14
N VAL A 43 -16.63 18.75 11.69
CA VAL A 43 -16.93 18.97 10.25
C VAL A 43 -17.03 20.44 9.87
N TYR A 44 -17.15 21.34 10.85
CA TYR A 44 -17.20 22.78 10.64
C TYR A 44 -15.85 23.44 10.89
N GLY A 45 -15.52 24.45 10.09
CA GLY A 45 -14.33 25.29 10.28
C GLY A 45 -12.99 24.61 9.98
N ILE A 46 -12.95 23.28 9.75
CA ILE A 46 -11.72 22.54 9.50
C ILE A 46 -11.04 22.93 8.17
N THR A 47 -11.78 23.53 7.23
CA THR A 47 -11.28 24.02 5.94
C THR A 47 -11.11 25.55 5.90
N ARG A 48 -11.33 26.25 7.02
CA ARG A 48 -11.27 27.71 7.07
C ARG A 48 -9.82 28.18 7.20
N PRO A 49 -9.32 29.01 6.27
CA PRO A 49 -7.98 29.58 6.39
C PRO A 49 -7.82 30.44 7.64
N GLU A 50 -6.62 30.48 8.18
CA GLU A 50 -6.29 31.40 9.26
C GLU A 50 -6.48 32.85 8.80
N ASN A 51 -7.11 33.68 9.63
CA ASN A 51 -7.48 35.06 9.32
C ASN A 51 -8.50 35.25 8.17
N TYR A 52 -9.22 34.19 7.77
CA TYR A 52 -10.35 34.38 6.85
C TYR A 52 -11.41 35.31 7.49
N PRO A 53 -11.99 36.26 6.73
CA PRO A 53 -13.04 37.14 7.25
C PRO A 53 -14.18 36.36 7.92
N ASN A 54 -14.93 37.02 8.79
CA ASN A 54 -16.13 36.44 9.40
C ASN A 54 -17.28 36.38 8.40
N GLU A 55 -17.07 35.65 7.32
CA GLU A 55 -17.95 35.43 6.18
C GLU A 55 -18.00 33.93 5.89
N PHE A 56 -19.02 33.50 5.14
CA PHE A 56 -19.11 32.12 4.70
C PHE A 56 -18.02 31.80 3.69
N LEU A 57 -17.42 30.61 3.81
CA LEU A 57 -16.50 30.10 2.80
C LEU A 57 -17.24 29.92 1.46
N PRO A 58 -16.55 30.12 0.33
CA PRO A 58 -17.13 29.86 -0.98
C PRO A 58 -17.52 28.38 -1.08
N TYR A 59 -18.73 28.14 -1.58
CA TYR A 59 -19.18 26.79 -1.88
C TYR A 59 -18.35 26.23 -3.04
N ILE A 60 -17.77 25.05 -2.84
CA ILE A 60 -16.99 24.38 -3.87
C ILE A 60 -17.86 23.32 -4.56
N CYS A 61 -18.18 23.55 -5.83
CA CYS A 61 -18.77 22.52 -6.67
C CYS A 61 -17.72 21.44 -6.99
N GLN A 62 -18.13 20.17 -7.09
CA GLN A 62 -17.27 19.16 -7.71
C GLN A 62 -16.98 19.56 -9.17
N PRO A 63 -15.73 19.39 -9.66
CA PRO A 63 -15.49 19.33 -11.08
C PRO A 63 -16.20 18.09 -11.64
N ALA A 64 -16.65 18.14 -12.89
CA ALA A 64 -17.34 17.00 -13.51
C ALA A 64 -16.45 15.74 -13.44
N VAL A 65 -17.02 14.60 -13.05
CA VAL A 65 -16.32 13.30 -13.07
C VAL A 65 -15.91 12.99 -14.51
N ILE A 66 -14.61 12.87 -14.76
CA ILE A 66 -14.08 12.49 -16.07
C ILE A 66 -13.68 11.02 -16.00
N GLY A 67 -14.60 10.10 -16.32
CA GLY A 67 -14.33 8.65 -16.41
C GLY A 67 -13.85 7.95 -15.12
N ASP A 68 -13.83 6.62 -15.14
CA ASP A 68 -13.36 5.81 -14.00
C ASP A 68 -11.82 5.71 -13.92
N ASP A 69 -11.12 6.12 -14.99
CA ASP A 69 -9.67 5.96 -15.17
C ASP A 69 -8.90 7.28 -15.37
N GLU A 70 -9.57 8.44 -15.40
CA GLU A 70 -8.89 9.74 -15.60
C GLU A 70 -8.69 10.48 -14.27
N VAL A 71 -7.46 10.92 -14.04
CA VAL A 71 -7.10 11.73 -12.88
C VAL A 71 -7.71 13.12 -13.06
N GLN A 72 -8.41 13.63 -12.06
CA GLN A 72 -9.03 14.95 -12.12
C GLN A 72 -7.94 16.05 -12.14
N GLU A 73 -7.79 16.75 -13.27
CA GLU A 73 -6.62 17.61 -13.52
C GLU A 73 -6.75 19.07 -13.03
N GLU A 74 -7.94 19.65 -12.89
CA GLU A 74 -8.07 21.06 -12.52
C GLU A 74 -9.20 21.34 -11.50
N TRP A 75 -8.80 21.79 -10.31
CA TRP A 75 -9.69 22.31 -9.26
C TRP A 75 -9.62 23.85 -9.23
N CYS A 76 -10.69 24.51 -8.79
CA CYS A 76 -10.68 25.96 -8.68
C CYS A 76 -9.70 26.44 -7.58
N PRO A 77 -9.14 27.67 -7.66
CA PRO A 77 -8.21 28.19 -6.67
C PRO A 77 -8.75 28.15 -5.22
N GLU A 78 -10.05 28.39 -5.05
CA GLU A 78 -10.72 28.37 -3.75
C GLU A 78 -10.70 26.97 -3.10
N TRP A 79 -10.70 25.92 -3.92
CA TRP A 79 -10.58 24.54 -3.46
C TRP A 79 -9.23 24.31 -2.80
N TYR A 80 -8.14 24.71 -3.46
CA TYR A 80 -6.79 24.58 -2.91
C TYR A 80 -6.62 25.39 -1.63
N VAL A 81 -7.19 26.58 -1.54
CA VAL A 81 -7.16 27.40 -0.31
C VAL A 81 -7.79 26.65 0.87
N GLN A 82 -8.93 26.00 0.64
CA GLN A 82 -9.64 25.23 1.67
C GLN A 82 -8.95 23.89 2.00
N LEU A 83 -8.43 23.17 0.99
CA LEU A 83 -7.61 21.97 1.19
C LEU A 83 -6.36 22.30 2.03
N HIS A 84 -5.65 23.36 1.68
CA HIS A 84 -4.44 23.77 2.39
C HIS A 84 -4.72 24.11 3.86
N ALA A 85 -5.85 24.76 4.15
CA ALA A 85 -6.29 25.02 5.52
C ALA A 85 -6.55 23.70 6.28
N LEU A 86 -7.20 22.73 5.64
CA LEU A 86 -7.42 21.40 6.22
C LEU A 86 -6.12 20.67 6.51
N GLN A 87 -5.19 20.61 5.55
CA GLN A 87 -3.89 19.96 5.70
C GLN A 87 -3.07 20.58 6.84
N LYS A 88 -3.04 21.92 6.94
CA LYS A 88 -2.44 22.63 8.08
C LYS A 88 -3.10 22.29 9.41
N GLY A 89 -4.44 22.24 9.42
CA GLY A 89 -5.22 21.88 10.61
C GLY A 89 -4.86 20.49 11.12
N ILE A 90 -4.80 19.50 10.22
CA ILE A 90 -4.40 18.12 10.55
C ILE A 90 -2.96 18.09 11.07
N ALA A 91 -2.02 18.72 10.36
CA ALA A 91 -0.61 18.78 10.78
C ALA A 91 -0.46 19.41 12.18
N LYS A 92 -1.21 20.48 12.45
CA LYS A 92 -1.25 21.12 13.77
C LYS A 92 -1.79 20.17 14.84
N VAL A 93 -2.93 19.51 14.59
CA VAL A 93 -3.51 18.53 15.53
C VAL A 93 -2.53 17.41 15.85
N LEU A 94 -1.83 16.86 14.85
CA LEU A 94 -0.82 15.81 15.07
C LEU A 94 0.35 16.35 15.91
N THR A 95 0.87 17.53 15.56
CA THR A 95 2.00 18.16 16.26
C THR A 95 1.66 18.46 17.72
N GLU A 96 0.48 19.01 18.00
CA GLU A 96 -0.02 19.28 19.36
C GLU A 96 -0.20 17.99 20.19
N ASN A 97 -0.38 16.84 19.54
CA ASN A 97 -0.46 15.53 20.19
C ASN A 97 0.90 14.80 20.23
N GLY A 98 2.01 15.49 19.94
CA GLY A 98 3.36 14.94 20.05
C GLY A 98 3.87 14.20 18.82
N PHE A 99 3.21 14.36 17.67
CA PHE A 99 3.62 13.79 16.38
C PHE A 99 3.98 14.93 15.42
N PRO A 100 5.27 15.31 15.32
CA PRO A 100 5.70 16.38 14.41
C PRO A 100 5.19 16.13 13.00
N ALA A 101 4.43 17.09 12.47
CA ALA A 101 3.75 16.96 11.20
C ALA A 101 3.74 18.28 10.42
N VAL A 102 3.65 18.16 9.10
CA VAL A 102 3.64 19.29 8.16
C VAL A 102 2.62 19.04 7.05
N ALA A 103 2.08 20.13 6.49
CA ALA A 103 1.33 20.06 5.25
C ALA A 103 2.32 20.02 4.07
N ASP A 104 2.08 19.16 3.09
CA ASP A 104 3.00 18.89 1.97
C ASP A 104 3.39 20.18 1.20
N PHE A 105 2.43 21.07 0.95
CA PHE A 105 2.67 22.33 0.22
C PHE A 105 3.54 23.35 0.98
N GLU A 106 3.79 23.17 2.28
CA GLU A 106 4.67 24.04 3.08
C GLU A 106 6.06 23.43 3.29
N HIS A 107 6.29 22.23 2.78
CA HIS A 107 7.44 21.42 3.10
C HIS A 107 8.19 21.02 1.82
N GLU A 108 9.47 21.38 1.76
CA GLU A 108 10.33 20.86 0.71
C GLU A 108 10.61 19.38 0.99
N ASP A 109 10.20 18.51 0.07
CA ASP A 109 10.42 17.06 0.17
C ASP A 109 11.93 16.74 0.30
N PRO A 110 12.41 16.25 1.46
CA PRO A 110 13.82 16.02 1.71
C PRO A 110 14.39 14.96 0.76
N SER A 111 13.55 14.09 0.21
CA SER A 111 13.97 13.09 -0.78
C SER A 111 14.41 13.68 -2.12
N LYS A 112 14.12 14.97 -2.36
CA LYS A 112 14.53 15.75 -3.55
C LYS A 112 15.70 16.68 -3.29
N SER A 113 16.26 16.69 -2.08
CA SER A 113 17.45 17.50 -1.76
C SER A 113 18.71 16.96 -2.45
N GLU A 114 19.79 17.76 -2.50
CA GLU A 114 21.05 17.40 -3.18
C GLU A 114 21.73 16.14 -2.61
N ASN A 115 21.58 15.88 -1.31
CA ASN A 115 22.16 14.71 -0.64
C ASN A 115 21.16 14.11 0.36
N PRO A 116 20.12 13.45 -0.15
CA PRO A 116 18.91 13.26 0.61
C PRO A 116 19.08 12.10 1.61
N GLN A 117 18.78 12.31 2.91
CA GLN A 117 18.95 11.29 3.94
C GLN A 117 17.63 10.65 4.39
N ILE A 118 17.67 9.38 4.80
CA ILE A 118 16.47 8.70 5.29
C ILE A 118 16.03 9.24 6.65
N ASP A 119 17.00 9.70 7.45
CA ASP A 119 16.76 10.32 8.76
C ASP A 119 16.12 11.72 8.64
N ASP A 120 16.17 12.33 7.44
CA ASP A 120 15.45 13.58 7.14
C ASP A 120 13.95 13.34 6.94
N LEU A 121 13.54 12.10 6.63
CA LEU A 121 12.14 11.70 6.51
C LEU A 121 11.54 11.44 7.90
N ASN A 122 11.58 12.44 8.77
CA ASN A 122 11.26 12.32 10.20
C ASN A 122 9.93 12.97 10.62
N LEU A 123 9.18 13.54 9.67
CA LEU A 123 7.90 14.20 9.89
C LEU A 123 6.74 13.37 9.34
N TRP A 124 5.57 13.50 9.95
CA TRP A 124 4.32 13.12 9.31
C TRP A 124 3.96 14.16 8.24
N VAL A 125 3.66 13.71 7.03
CA VAL A 125 3.31 14.60 5.91
C VAL A 125 1.84 14.43 5.59
N VAL A 126 1.11 15.54 5.53
CA VAL A 126 -0.30 15.56 5.13
C VAL A 126 -0.40 16.12 3.72
N SER A 127 -0.75 15.26 2.77
CA SER A 127 -0.84 15.53 1.32
C SER A 127 -2.27 15.35 0.81
N MET A 128 -2.44 15.49 -0.51
CA MET A 128 -3.68 15.20 -1.22
C MET A 128 -3.43 13.92 -2.04
N ASP A 129 -4.37 12.98 -1.96
CA ASP A 129 -4.40 11.87 -2.91
C ASP A 129 -5.29 12.21 -4.10
N ARG A 130 -4.79 12.09 -5.33
CA ARG A 130 -5.56 12.43 -6.54
C ARG A 130 -6.40 11.27 -7.06
N THR A 131 -6.21 10.07 -6.52
CA THR A 131 -6.89 8.84 -6.91
C THR A 131 -8.15 8.60 -6.07
N ILE A 132 -8.23 9.22 -4.88
CA ILE A 132 -9.45 9.26 -4.08
C ILE A 132 -10.49 10.14 -4.78
N ASN A 133 -11.52 9.52 -5.32
CA ASN A 133 -12.53 10.20 -6.12
C ASN A 133 -13.77 10.52 -5.28
N HIS A 134 -13.71 11.57 -4.46
CA HIS A 134 -14.87 12.10 -3.74
C HIS A 134 -14.87 13.63 -3.69
N GLY A 135 -16.07 14.21 -3.66
CA GLY A 135 -16.35 15.62 -3.38
C GLY A 135 -17.77 15.79 -2.82
N SER A 136 -18.55 16.80 -3.24
CA SER A 136 -19.97 16.94 -2.86
C SER A 136 -20.92 16.00 -3.63
N GLY A 137 -21.85 15.33 -2.94
CA GLY A 137 -22.87 14.50 -3.60
C GLY A 137 -22.93 13.03 -3.18
N ASP A 138 -22.53 12.70 -1.94
CA ASP A 138 -22.98 11.45 -1.32
C ASP A 138 -24.52 11.43 -1.39
N PRO A 139 -25.16 10.48 -2.11
CA PRO A 139 -26.62 10.42 -2.22
C PRO A 139 -27.29 10.32 -0.85
N ASP A 140 -26.59 9.74 0.12
CA ASP A 140 -27.07 9.54 1.48
C ASP A 140 -26.81 10.75 2.38
N ASN A 141 -25.87 11.66 2.02
CA ASN A 141 -25.53 12.86 2.80
C ASN A 141 -25.07 14.04 1.92
N ILE A 142 -26.03 14.65 1.22
CA ILE A 142 -25.78 15.73 0.23
C ILE A 142 -25.04 16.96 0.77
N ASN A 143 -25.03 17.19 2.09
CA ASN A 143 -24.36 18.37 2.69
C ASN A 143 -22.88 18.15 3.00
N TYR A 144 -22.36 16.92 2.93
CA TYR A 144 -20.93 16.69 3.13
C TYR A 144 -20.13 16.99 1.87
N TYR A 145 -19.00 17.63 2.09
CA TYR A 145 -17.91 17.69 1.14
C TYR A 145 -16.76 16.80 1.64
N TRP A 146 -16.35 15.84 0.82
CA TRP A 146 -15.31 14.86 1.14
C TRP A 146 -13.97 15.29 0.54
N TRP A 147 -12.96 15.49 1.40
CA TRP A 147 -11.62 15.93 1.02
C TRP A 147 -10.67 14.73 0.89
N PRO A 148 -9.98 14.57 -0.25
CA PRO A 148 -9.09 13.44 -0.47
C PRO A 148 -7.72 13.68 0.17
N ILE A 149 -7.49 13.07 1.33
CA ILE A 149 -6.30 13.28 2.15
C ILE A 149 -5.44 12.01 2.15
N GLU A 150 -4.14 12.20 1.99
CA GLU A 150 -3.13 11.18 2.25
C GLU A 150 -2.27 11.63 3.44
N ILE A 151 -1.96 10.70 4.35
CA ILE A 151 -1.11 10.94 5.50
C ILE A 151 0.03 9.93 5.48
N GLN A 152 1.25 10.43 5.35
CA GLN A 152 2.48 9.65 5.28
C GLN A 152 3.24 9.75 6.60
N SER A 153 3.71 8.62 7.11
CA SER A 153 4.53 8.56 8.31
C SER A 153 6.00 8.91 8.01
N PRO A 154 6.77 9.26 9.06
CA PRO A 154 8.23 9.15 9.00
C PRO A 154 8.72 7.79 8.50
N ALA A 155 9.95 7.75 7.98
CA ALA A 155 10.67 6.52 7.69
C ALA A 155 11.19 5.89 9.00
N TYR A 156 10.32 5.18 9.72
CA TYR A 156 10.63 4.63 11.02
C TYR A 156 11.59 3.44 10.96
N THR A 157 12.45 3.31 11.97
CA THR A 157 13.04 1.99 12.30
C THR A 157 11.93 1.04 12.75
N TYR A 158 11.95 -0.20 12.30
CA TYR A 158 10.96 -1.18 12.69
C TYR A 158 11.15 -1.64 14.15
N ASN A 159 10.24 -1.22 15.02
CA ASN A 159 10.15 -1.63 16.42
C ASN A 159 8.71 -1.40 16.96
N GLU A 160 8.43 -1.90 18.16
CA GLU A 160 7.11 -1.74 18.78
C GLU A 160 6.73 -0.28 19.02
N GLU A 161 7.67 0.54 19.48
CA GLU A 161 7.42 1.96 19.77
C GLU A 161 6.87 2.69 18.54
N ASN A 162 7.53 2.53 17.39
CA ASN A 162 7.12 3.21 16.15
C ASN A 162 5.83 2.64 15.57
N LYS A 163 5.54 1.34 15.74
CA LYS A 163 4.21 0.80 15.42
C LYS A 163 3.11 1.41 16.30
N LEU A 164 3.38 1.63 17.58
CA LEU A 164 2.44 2.30 18.49
C LEU A 164 2.20 3.77 18.12
N LYS A 165 3.20 4.47 17.54
CA LYS A 165 3.02 5.82 17.00
C LYS A 165 1.99 5.85 15.88
N VAL A 166 2.05 4.90 14.94
CA VAL A 166 1.03 4.77 13.88
C VAL A 166 -0.36 4.56 14.49
N ARG A 167 -0.50 3.65 15.46
CA ARG A 167 -1.79 3.42 16.14
C ARG A 167 -2.33 4.68 16.82
N ALA A 168 -1.46 5.45 17.46
CA ALA A 168 -1.85 6.69 18.12
C ALA A 168 -2.37 7.74 17.12
N VAL A 169 -1.70 7.90 15.98
CA VAL A 169 -2.17 8.79 14.90
C VAL A 169 -3.54 8.37 14.38
N LEU A 170 -3.75 7.07 14.10
CA LEU A 170 -5.06 6.56 13.66
C LEU A 170 -6.18 6.87 14.66
N ARG A 171 -5.90 6.70 15.95
CA ARG A 171 -6.86 7.01 17.03
C ARG A 171 -7.14 8.51 17.15
N ILE A 172 -6.13 9.36 16.95
CA ILE A 172 -6.32 10.82 16.93
C ILE A 172 -7.24 11.20 15.77
N LEU A 173 -6.95 10.71 14.56
CA LEU A 173 -7.76 10.99 13.37
C LEU A 173 -9.20 10.52 13.58
N ASN A 174 -9.40 9.30 14.06
CA ASN A 174 -10.73 8.73 14.30
C ASN A 174 -11.51 9.48 15.39
N LYS A 175 -10.82 10.12 16.34
CA LYS A 175 -11.44 10.91 17.41
C LYS A 175 -11.80 12.32 16.96
N VAL A 176 -11.01 12.91 16.06
CA VAL A 176 -11.13 14.33 15.70
C VAL A 176 -11.98 14.53 14.45
N TYR A 177 -11.80 13.70 13.42
CA TYR A 177 -12.36 13.93 12.09
C TYR A 177 -13.41 12.89 11.73
N ARG A 178 -14.44 13.31 11.00
CA ARG A 178 -15.33 12.39 10.30
C ARG A 178 -14.65 11.93 9.03
N THR A 179 -14.43 10.63 8.92
CA THR A 179 -13.63 10.03 7.86
C THR A 179 -14.44 8.99 7.10
N ARG A 180 -14.09 8.82 5.83
CA ARG A 180 -14.62 7.77 4.97
C ARG A 180 -13.44 7.03 4.33
N CYS A 181 -13.46 5.72 4.52
CA CYS A 181 -12.49 4.77 3.98
C CYS A 181 -13.25 3.83 3.05
N ASP A 182 -13.27 4.11 1.75
CA ASP A 182 -13.96 3.28 0.77
C ASP A 182 -13.01 2.74 -0.30
N LEU A 183 -13.55 2.24 -1.41
CA LEU A 183 -12.81 1.46 -2.40
C LEU A 183 -11.80 2.28 -3.21
N SER A 184 -11.83 3.63 -3.11
CA SER A 184 -10.84 4.49 -3.77
C SER A 184 -9.69 4.90 -2.84
N ALA A 185 -9.61 4.33 -1.64
CA ALA A 185 -8.62 4.71 -0.63
C ALA A 185 -7.96 3.47 -0.03
N ASP A 186 -6.64 3.45 -0.04
CA ASP A 186 -5.81 2.34 0.40
C ASP A 186 -4.92 2.70 1.61
N ILE A 187 -4.31 1.66 2.17
CA ILE A 187 -3.15 1.76 3.05
C ILE A 187 -1.95 1.21 2.31
N HIS A 188 -0.87 1.98 2.28
CA HIS A 188 0.42 1.51 1.81
C HIS A 188 1.36 1.26 2.97
N VAL A 189 2.09 0.15 2.89
CA VAL A 189 3.20 -0.13 3.80
C VAL A 189 4.47 -0.27 2.97
N HIS A 190 5.46 0.56 3.30
CA HIS A 190 6.77 0.54 2.68
C HIS A 190 7.73 -0.15 3.62
N ILE A 191 8.42 -1.20 3.16
CA ILE A 191 9.46 -1.88 3.93
C ILE A 191 10.81 -1.59 3.29
N GLY A 192 11.75 -1.05 4.09
CA GLY A 192 13.08 -0.66 3.65
C GLY A 192 14.19 -1.30 4.49
N ASN A 193 15.43 -1.05 4.09
CA ASN A 193 16.65 -1.45 4.79
C ASN A 193 17.58 -0.22 4.87
N LYS A 194 17.13 0.79 5.63
CA LYS A 194 17.68 2.14 5.56
C LYS A 194 17.78 2.61 4.09
N GLN A 195 18.90 3.22 3.70
CA GLN A 195 19.22 3.60 2.32
C GLN A 195 19.95 2.50 1.52
N LYS A 196 20.25 1.36 2.15
CA LYS A 196 21.02 0.28 1.51
C LYS A 196 20.21 -0.41 0.42
N GLY A 197 18.89 -0.42 0.57
CA GLY A 197 18.01 -1.25 -0.26
C GLY A 197 18.19 -2.74 0.05
N PHE A 198 17.78 -3.58 -0.88
CA PHE A 198 17.84 -5.04 -0.73
C PHE A 198 18.77 -5.64 -1.78
N ASP A 199 19.45 -6.73 -1.42
CA ASP A 199 20.20 -7.51 -2.41
C ASP A 199 19.25 -8.30 -3.33
N THR A 200 19.75 -8.70 -4.50
CA THR A 200 18.95 -9.43 -5.50
C THR A 200 18.33 -10.70 -4.92
N ARG A 201 19.05 -11.43 -4.05
CA ARG A 201 18.54 -12.66 -3.42
C ARG A 201 17.29 -12.39 -2.60
N THR A 202 17.32 -11.35 -1.77
CA THR A 202 16.18 -10.95 -0.94
C THR A 202 14.98 -10.59 -1.80
N VAL A 203 15.20 -9.83 -2.89
CA VAL A 203 14.12 -9.44 -3.81
C VAL A 203 13.55 -10.66 -4.54
N ARG A 204 14.39 -11.57 -5.05
CA ARG A 204 13.94 -12.83 -5.66
C ARG A 204 13.09 -13.64 -4.70
N ASN A 205 13.60 -13.86 -3.49
CA ASN A 205 12.91 -14.64 -2.46
C ASN A 205 11.56 -14.03 -2.12
N PHE A 206 11.52 -12.71 -1.93
CA PHE A 206 10.29 -11.98 -1.68
C PHE A 206 9.30 -12.19 -2.82
N MET A 207 9.72 -11.97 -4.06
CA MET A 207 8.84 -12.05 -5.22
C MET A 207 8.35 -13.46 -5.52
N ALA A 208 9.19 -14.48 -5.35
CA ALA A 208 8.77 -15.88 -5.47
C ALA A 208 7.73 -16.24 -4.40
N PHE A 209 7.92 -15.78 -3.16
CA PHE A 209 6.99 -16.01 -2.07
C PHE A 209 5.64 -15.31 -2.31
N VAL A 210 5.63 -14.01 -2.61
CA VAL A 210 4.37 -13.29 -2.82
C VAL A 210 3.67 -13.70 -4.10
N TRP A 211 4.38 -14.14 -5.14
CA TRP A 211 3.75 -14.76 -6.31
C TRP A 211 3.01 -16.04 -5.94
N THR A 212 3.66 -16.91 -5.17
CA THR A 212 3.10 -18.21 -4.75
C THR A 212 1.86 -18.03 -3.88
N PHE A 213 1.91 -17.09 -2.94
CA PHE A 213 0.87 -16.93 -1.91
C PHE A 213 0.01 -15.68 -2.10
N GLU A 214 -0.02 -15.09 -3.30
CA GLU A 214 -0.74 -13.83 -3.56
C GLU A 214 -2.22 -13.96 -3.20
N ASN A 215 -2.86 -15.06 -3.64
CA ASN A 215 -4.27 -15.33 -3.35
C ASN A 215 -4.54 -15.52 -1.85
N GLN A 216 -3.66 -16.22 -1.14
CA GLN A 216 -3.76 -16.41 0.31
C GLN A 216 -3.62 -15.09 1.05
N ILE A 217 -2.60 -14.28 0.72
CA ILE A 217 -2.38 -12.98 1.37
C ILE A 217 -3.55 -12.05 1.08
N ALA A 218 -4.09 -12.06 -0.14
CA ALA A 218 -5.23 -11.24 -0.53
C ALA A 218 -6.50 -11.52 0.31
N THR A 219 -6.65 -12.71 0.90
CA THR A 219 -7.79 -13.01 1.81
C THR A 219 -7.81 -12.16 3.08
N ILE A 220 -6.69 -11.50 3.43
CA ILE A 220 -6.64 -10.52 4.52
C ILE A 220 -7.51 -9.30 4.19
N HIS A 221 -7.66 -8.99 2.91
CA HIS A 221 -8.27 -7.76 2.42
C HIS A 221 -9.62 -8.04 1.72
N PRO A 222 -10.43 -7.00 1.44
CA PRO A 222 -11.63 -7.17 0.65
C PRO A 222 -11.36 -7.77 -0.74
N ALA A 223 -12.28 -8.61 -1.23
CA ALA A 223 -12.07 -9.40 -2.44
C ALA A 223 -11.81 -8.59 -3.73
N HIS A 224 -12.15 -7.29 -3.74
CA HIS A 224 -11.99 -6.45 -4.94
C HIS A 224 -10.52 -6.28 -5.37
N TYR A 225 -9.53 -6.40 -4.47
CA TYR A 225 -8.10 -6.33 -4.80
C TYR A 225 -7.62 -7.44 -5.75
N MET A 226 -8.40 -8.52 -5.89
CA MET A 226 -8.11 -9.62 -6.81
C MET A 226 -9.00 -9.61 -8.04
N THR A 227 -9.65 -8.47 -8.34
CA THR A 227 -10.54 -8.31 -9.49
C THR A 227 -10.07 -7.17 -10.40
N GLU A 228 -10.66 -7.05 -11.59
CA GLU A 228 -10.44 -5.91 -12.50
C GLU A 228 -10.74 -4.53 -11.88
N LYS A 229 -11.48 -4.50 -10.77
CA LYS A 229 -11.81 -3.26 -10.04
C LYS A 229 -10.71 -2.79 -9.09
N ALA A 230 -9.65 -3.57 -8.90
CA ALA A 230 -8.54 -3.19 -8.05
C ALA A 230 -7.74 -2.04 -8.70
N PHE A 231 -7.50 -0.97 -7.94
CA PHE A 231 -6.58 0.07 -8.38
C PHE A 231 -5.15 -0.47 -8.52
N SER A 232 -4.67 -1.16 -7.48
CA SER A 232 -3.41 -1.91 -7.51
C SER A 232 -3.68 -3.35 -7.91
N ARG A 233 -3.22 -3.75 -9.10
CA ARG A 233 -3.52 -5.08 -9.68
C ARG A 233 -2.52 -6.17 -9.21
N PRO A 234 -2.93 -7.46 -9.18
CA PRO A 234 -2.06 -8.55 -8.72
C PRO A 234 -0.85 -8.80 -9.63
N VAL A 235 0.29 -9.16 -9.03
CA VAL A 235 1.55 -9.43 -9.74
C VAL A 235 1.45 -10.67 -10.61
N SER A 236 0.80 -11.73 -10.10
CA SER A 236 0.65 -13.02 -10.79
C SER A 236 -0.16 -12.96 -12.08
N THR A 237 -0.91 -11.88 -12.31
CA THR A 237 -1.79 -11.71 -13.48
C THR A 237 -1.43 -10.50 -14.35
N HIS A 238 -0.82 -9.45 -13.78
CA HIS A 238 -0.62 -8.17 -14.47
C HIS A 238 0.84 -7.74 -14.62
N SER A 239 1.80 -8.57 -14.17
CA SER A 239 3.22 -8.32 -14.43
C SER A 239 3.61 -8.65 -15.87
N LEU A 240 4.74 -8.10 -16.33
CA LEU A 240 5.32 -8.48 -17.62
C LEU A 240 5.60 -9.99 -17.69
N LEU A 241 6.03 -10.62 -16.59
CA LEU A 241 6.26 -12.06 -16.52
C LEU A 241 4.96 -12.85 -16.70
N ALA A 242 3.87 -12.44 -16.07
CA ALA A 242 2.55 -13.07 -16.26
C ALA A 242 2.09 -12.98 -17.72
N MET A 243 2.29 -11.82 -18.36
CA MET A 243 1.97 -11.64 -19.78
C MET A 243 2.82 -12.53 -20.69
N VAL A 244 4.13 -12.61 -20.43
CA VAL A 244 5.06 -13.46 -21.20
C VAL A 244 4.73 -14.94 -21.04
N GLU A 245 4.39 -15.37 -19.82
CA GLU A 245 3.96 -16.74 -19.54
C GLU A 245 2.69 -17.07 -20.35
N SER A 246 1.65 -16.21 -20.32
CA SER A 246 0.42 -16.43 -21.08
C SER A 246 0.68 -16.62 -22.57
N VAL A 247 1.48 -15.73 -23.17
CA VAL A 247 1.84 -15.81 -24.61
C VAL A 247 2.65 -17.06 -24.92
N TYR A 248 3.55 -17.49 -24.02
CA TYR A 248 4.30 -18.73 -24.19
C TYR A 248 3.37 -19.95 -24.18
N LEU A 249 2.42 -20.00 -23.26
CA LEU A 249 1.46 -21.08 -23.13
C LEU A 249 0.51 -21.16 -24.33
N GLU A 250 0.02 -20.02 -24.83
CA GLU A 250 -0.78 -19.95 -26.06
C GLU A 250 -0.04 -20.59 -27.23
N LYS A 251 1.26 -20.30 -27.40
CA LYS A 251 2.08 -20.92 -28.45
C LYS A 251 2.26 -22.43 -28.28
N VAL A 252 2.48 -22.90 -27.05
CA VAL A 252 2.60 -24.35 -26.77
C VAL A 252 1.31 -25.09 -27.14
N VAL A 253 0.15 -24.48 -26.88
CA VAL A 253 -1.16 -25.00 -27.28
C VAL A 253 -1.31 -24.99 -28.82
N GLU A 254 -0.98 -23.88 -29.48
CA GLU A 254 -1.02 -23.76 -30.95
C GLU A 254 -0.13 -24.80 -31.65
N GLU A 255 1.01 -25.15 -31.05
CA GLU A 255 1.93 -26.18 -31.55
C GLU A 255 1.47 -27.62 -31.27
N GLY A 256 0.30 -27.81 -30.65
CA GLY A 256 -0.25 -29.13 -30.33
C GLY A 256 0.50 -29.86 -29.21
N ARG A 257 1.27 -29.14 -28.39
CA ARG A 257 2.06 -29.65 -27.26
C ARG A 257 1.35 -29.48 -25.92
N GLU A 258 0.01 -29.54 -25.93
CA GLU A 258 -0.85 -29.33 -24.76
C GLU A 258 -0.49 -30.24 -23.56
N GLY A 259 0.00 -31.46 -23.81
CA GLY A 259 0.45 -32.39 -22.77
C GLY A 259 1.70 -31.93 -22.01
N GLU A 260 2.47 -30.97 -22.52
CA GLU A 260 3.66 -30.40 -21.87
C GLU A 260 3.32 -29.14 -21.03
N VAL A 261 2.12 -28.57 -21.21
CA VAL A 261 1.68 -27.32 -20.59
C VAL A 261 1.72 -27.39 -19.07
N GLN A 262 1.23 -28.48 -18.48
CA GLN A 262 1.18 -28.61 -17.01
C GLN A 262 2.60 -28.67 -16.41
N GLY A 263 3.49 -29.50 -16.94
CA GLY A 263 4.87 -29.60 -16.44
C GLY A 263 5.71 -28.33 -16.65
N ILE A 264 5.39 -27.54 -17.67
CA ILE A 264 5.97 -26.22 -17.92
C ILE A 264 5.40 -25.18 -16.93
N LYS A 265 4.08 -25.14 -16.74
CA LYS A 265 3.38 -24.23 -15.81
C LYS A 265 3.88 -24.37 -14.38
N ASP A 266 4.06 -25.61 -13.93
CA ASP A 266 4.22 -25.92 -12.51
C ASP A 266 5.47 -25.27 -11.88
N ASN A 267 6.42 -24.82 -12.70
CA ASN A 267 7.69 -24.30 -12.21
C ASN A 267 8.28 -23.12 -12.99
N TYR A 268 7.80 -22.82 -14.21
CA TYR A 268 8.44 -21.84 -15.09
C TYR A 268 8.64 -20.48 -14.42
N VAL A 269 7.58 -19.93 -13.81
CA VAL A 269 7.65 -18.61 -13.17
C VAL A 269 8.62 -18.63 -11.99
N ILE A 270 8.48 -19.59 -11.08
CA ILE A 270 9.37 -19.67 -9.90
C ILE A 270 10.82 -19.88 -10.34
N ASP A 271 11.09 -20.77 -11.29
CA ASP A 271 12.44 -20.96 -11.82
C ASP A 271 12.98 -19.70 -12.52
N THR A 272 12.11 -18.93 -13.18
CA THR A 272 12.48 -17.69 -13.87
C THR A 272 12.84 -16.59 -12.87
N ILE A 273 12.01 -16.38 -11.84
CA ILE A 273 12.31 -15.44 -10.74
C ILE A 273 13.60 -15.85 -10.03
N MET A 274 13.73 -17.14 -9.67
CA MET A 274 14.84 -17.64 -8.86
C MET A 274 16.19 -17.63 -9.60
N LYS A 275 16.21 -17.61 -10.93
CA LYS A 275 17.44 -17.51 -11.75
C LYS A 275 17.93 -16.09 -11.99
N GLU A 276 17.09 -15.07 -11.73
CA GLU A 276 17.43 -13.69 -12.10
C GLU A 276 18.51 -13.08 -11.19
N VAL A 277 19.56 -12.51 -11.77
CA VAL A 277 20.71 -11.99 -11.02
C VAL A 277 20.71 -10.47 -10.89
N SER A 278 19.85 -9.78 -11.65
CA SER A 278 19.73 -8.32 -11.65
C SER A 278 18.44 -7.84 -11.00
N ILE A 279 18.56 -6.88 -10.07
CA ILE A 279 17.41 -6.18 -9.49
C ILE A 279 16.61 -5.46 -10.58
N ASP A 280 17.28 -4.81 -11.54
CA ASP A 280 16.57 -4.05 -12.58
C ASP A 280 15.78 -4.98 -13.52
N ASN A 281 16.26 -6.20 -13.77
CA ASN A 281 15.51 -7.20 -14.51
C ASN A 281 14.31 -7.71 -13.70
N LEU A 282 14.47 -7.95 -12.39
CA LEU A 282 13.35 -8.28 -11.51
C LEU A 282 12.29 -7.18 -11.53
N VAL A 283 12.69 -5.92 -11.39
CA VAL A 283 11.77 -4.78 -11.47
C VAL A 283 11.06 -4.79 -12.82
N LYS A 284 11.79 -4.91 -13.93
CA LYS A 284 11.21 -4.93 -15.28
C LYS A 284 10.20 -6.06 -15.46
N MET A 285 10.54 -7.26 -15.03
CA MET A 285 9.73 -8.45 -15.30
C MET A 285 8.52 -8.58 -14.36
N LEU A 286 8.62 -8.08 -13.13
CA LEU A 286 7.57 -8.23 -12.11
C LEU A 286 6.76 -6.96 -11.88
N SER A 287 7.01 -5.90 -12.65
CA SER A 287 6.15 -4.72 -12.70
C SER A 287 5.15 -4.82 -13.85
N SER A 288 4.14 -3.93 -13.84
CA SER A 288 3.22 -3.77 -14.96
C SER A 288 3.98 -3.46 -16.25
N PRO A 289 3.63 -4.08 -17.40
CA PRO A 289 4.22 -3.72 -18.69
C PRO A 289 3.89 -2.27 -19.09
N TYR A 290 2.89 -1.66 -18.45
CA TYR A 290 2.45 -0.28 -18.68
C TYR A 290 2.94 0.70 -17.60
N LEU A 291 3.85 0.28 -16.71
CA LEU A 291 4.34 1.11 -15.60
C LEU A 291 4.81 2.50 -16.05
N ASN A 292 5.52 2.58 -17.17
CA ASN A 292 6.06 3.84 -17.69
C ASN A 292 5.00 4.73 -18.36
N ALA A 293 3.81 4.21 -18.66
CA ALA A 293 2.71 5.03 -19.18
C ALA A 293 2.09 5.89 -18.07
N ASN A 294 1.93 5.34 -16.86
CA ASN A 294 1.47 6.08 -15.70
C ASN A 294 1.92 5.38 -14.40
N ARG A 295 2.96 5.89 -13.74
CA ARG A 295 3.50 5.31 -12.49
C ARG A 295 2.57 5.48 -11.29
N LEU A 296 1.55 6.33 -11.36
CA LEU A 296 0.56 6.50 -10.28
C LEU A 296 -0.47 5.36 -10.32
N THR A 297 -1.00 5.06 -11.51
CA THR A 297 -2.12 4.11 -11.66
C THR A 297 -1.71 2.70 -12.09
N LYS A 298 -0.43 2.49 -12.48
CA LYS A 298 0.04 1.20 -13.03
C LYS A 298 1.01 0.44 -12.11
N ARG A 299 1.12 0.83 -10.84
CA ARG A 299 1.83 0.01 -9.84
C ARG A 299 0.98 -1.19 -9.46
N LEU A 300 1.66 -2.32 -9.25
CA LEU A 300 1.03 -3.57 -8.83
C LEU A 300 1.00 -3.66 -7.30
N THR A 301 0.20 -4.60 -6.81
CA THR A 301 -0.01 -4.90 -5.39
C THR A 301 1.28 -4.98 -4.56
N TYR A 302 2.32 -5.60 -5.12
CA TYR A 302 3.66 -5.60 -4.54
C TYR A 302 4.61 -4.89 -5.50
N SER A 303 4.95 -3.66 -5.16
CA SER A 303 5.76 -2.78 -6.01
C SER A 303 7.21 -2.79 -5.53
N ILE A 304 8.11 -3.20 -6.42
CA ILE A 304 9.57 -3.17 -6.22
C ILE A 304 10.25 -2.06 -7.03
N CYS A 305 9.48 -1.17 -7.66
CA CYS A 305 9.98 -0.12 -8.55
C CYS A 305 10.93 0.88 -7.85
N ASN A 306 10.83 0.98 -6.53
CA ASN A 306 11.71 1.83 -5.73
C ASN A 306 13.12 1.25 -5.56
N LEU A 307 13.37 0.03 -6.05
CA LEU A 307 14.68 -0.65 -5.99
C LEU A 307 15.50 -0.51 -7.29
N GLU A 308 14.97 0.13 -8.34
CA GLU A 308 15.71 0.43 -9.58
C GLU A 308 17.07 1.09 -9.27
N THR A 309 18.16 0.55 -9.82
CA THR A 309 19.53 0.98 -9.46
C THR A 309 19.94 2.32 -10.08
N ASN A 310 19.31 2.70 -11.19
CA ASN A 310 19.68 3.87 -11.99
C ASN A 310 19.12 5.21 -11.45
N VAL A 311 18.43 5.19 -10.32
CA VAL A 311 17.87 6.39 -9.71
C VAL A 311 18.37 6.43 -8.26
N GLU A 312 19.17 7.43 -7.92
CA GLU A 312 19.51 7.70 -6.52
C GLU A 312 18.23 8.13 -5.80
N LYS A 313 17.54 7.14 -5.21
CA LYS A 313 16.35 7.33 -4.38
C LYS A 313 16.76 7.16 -2.92
N VAL A 314 16.32 8.07 -2.06
CA VAL A 314 16.36 7.86 -0.60
C VAL A 314 15.54 6.65 -0.21
N LYS A 315 14.32 6.58 -0.77
CA LYS A 315 13.34 5.53 -0.49
C LYS A 315 13.63 4.33 -1.38
N LYS A 316 14.42 3.38 -0.87
CA LYS A 316 14.62 2.05 -1.49
C LYS A 316 13.79 1.01 -0.76
N THR A 317 12.53 0.88 -1.15
CA THR A 317 11.53 0.09 -0.41
C THR A 317 10.83 -0.92 -1.29
N ILE A 318 10.33 -1.98 -0.66
CA ILE A 318 9.24 -2.81 -1.18
C ILE A 318 7.94 -2.19 -0.68
N GLU A 319 6.99 -1.95 -1.59
CA GLU A 319 5.74 -1.27 -1.30
C GLU A 319 4.56 -2.25 -1.42
N PHE A 320 3.74 -2.32 -0.38
CA PHE A 320 2.54 -3.16 -0.29
C PHE A 320 1.30 -2.28 -0.47
N ARG A 321 0.49 -2.54 -1.50
CA ARG A 321 -0.60 -1.65 -1.96
C ARG A 321 -1.99 -2.29 -1.99
N GLN A 322 -2.23 -3.35 -1.22
CA GLN A 322 -3.49 -4.13 -1.28
C GLN A 322 -4.30 -4.10 0.02
N HIS A 323 -4.16 -3.07 0.85
CA HIS A 323 -4.93 -3.00 2.10
C HIS A 323 -5.98 -1.89 2.01
N LYS A 324 -7.24 -2.22 2.33
CA LYS A 324 -8.31 -1.20 2.41
C LYS A 324 -7.92 -0.08 3.36
N SER A 325 -8.30 1.15 3.05
CA SER A 325 -8.22 2.20 4.05
C SER A 325 -9.04 1.82 5.29
N THR A 326 -8.49 2.10 6.48
CA THR A 326 -9.16 1.87 7.76
C THR A 326 -8.47 2.66 8.87
N LEU A 327 -9.25 3.09 9.86
CA LEU A 327 -8.75 3.64 11.12
C LEU A 327 -8.74 2.61 12.26
N ASP A 328 -9.02 1.34 11.96
CA ASP A 328 -8.83 0.23 12.90
C ASP A 328 -7.33 0.05 13.17
N ASP A 329 -6.88 0.64 14.28
CA ASP A 329 -5.47 0.67 14.64
C ASP A 329 -4.89 -0.72 14.96
N GLU A 330 -5.72 -1.69 15.32
CA GLU A 330 -5.28 -3.07 15.53
C GLU A 330 -5.08 -3.80 14.19
N GLU A 331 -6.00 -3.61 13.23
CA GLU A 331 -5.88 -4.16 11.88
C GLU A 331 -4.59 -3.69 11.20
N VAL A 332 -4.32 -2.37 11.25
CA VAL A 332 -3.10 -1.76 10.69
C VAL A 332 -1.83 -2.29 11.37
N TYR A 333 -1.84 -2.45 12.70
CA TYR A 333 -0.71 -2.98 13.44
C TYR A 333 -0.33 -4.40 12.99
N HIS A 334 -1.33 -5.27 12.80
CA HIS A 334 -1.09 -6.62 12.31
C HIS A 334 -0.57 -6.61 10.87
N TRP A 335 -1.11 -5.72 10.02
CA TRP A 335 -0.67 -5.62 8.63
C TRP A 335 0.79 -5.19 8.49
N ILE A 336 1.19 -4.11 9.17
CA ILE A 336 2.59 -3.66 9.21
C ILE A 336 3.53 -4.81 9.66
N THR A 337 3.06 -5.63 10.60
CA THR A 337 3.82 -6.79 11.08
C THR A 337 3.95 -7.89 10.03
N VAL A 338 2.89 -8.20 9.29
CA VAL A 338 2.94 -9.15 8.16
C VAL A 338 3.88 -8.65 7.06
N CYS A 339 3.70 -7.42 6.57
CA CYS A 339 4.55 -6.84 5.52
C CYS A 339 6.04 -6.94 5.85
N ARG A 340 6.43 -6.47 7.03
CA ARG A 340 7.82 -6.56 7.48
C ARG A 340 8.31 -8.00 7.57
N SER A 341 7.48 -8.90 8.08
CA SER A 341 7.89 -10.28 8.37
C SER A 341 8.06 -11.10 7.10
N ILE A 342 7.28 -10.85 6.05
CA ILE A 342 7.47 -11.45 4.73
C ILE A 342 8.84 -11.04 4.16
N VAL A 343 9.17 -9.74 4.19
CA VAL A 343 10.48 -9.25 3.70
C VAL A 343 11.63 -9.77 4.55
N HIS A 344 11.45 -9.84 5.88
CA HIS A 344 12.45 -10.39 6.77
C HIS A 344 12.68 -11.88 6.50
N PHE A 345 11.62 -12.67 6.38
CA PHE A 345 11.68 -14.09 6.01
C PHE A 345 12.46 -14.27 4.71
N ALA A 346 12.13 -13.50 3.67
CA ALA A 346 12.81 -13.53 2.38
C ALA A 346 14.32 -13.24 2.47
N SER A 347 14.75 -12.37 3.39
CA SER A 347 16.18 -12.06 3.63
C SER A 347 16.95 -13.15 4.38
N THR A 348 16.25 -14.03 5.11
CA THR A 348 16.88 -15.02 6.00
C THR A 348 16.75 -16.45 5.51
N VAL A 349 15.72 -16.75 4.71
CA VAL A 349 15.41 -18.12 4.27
C VAL A 349 16.45 -18.64 3.29
N ASP A 350 16.77 -19.94 3.41
CA ASP A 350 17.58 -20.63 2.40
C ASP A 350 16.87 -20.63 1.04
N GLU A 351 17.60 -20.25 -0.01
CA GLU A 351 17.02 -20.02 -1.34
C GLU A 351 16.50 -21.33 -1.97
N ASN A 352 17.19 -22.46 -1.74
CA ASN A 352 16.76 -23.76 -2.26
C ASN A 352 15.54 -24.27 -1.52
N LEU A 353 15.50 -24.16 -0.19
CA LEU A 353 14.32 -24.52 0.59
C LEU A 353 13.11 -23.67 0.21
N LEU A 354 13.28 -22.36 0.04
CA LEU A 354 12.21 -21.49 -0.40
C LEU A 354 11.71 -21.88 -1.79
N LYS A 355 12.63 -22.15 -2.72
CA LYS A 355 12.29 -22.55 -4.08
C LYS A 355 11.41 -23.80 -4.08
N GLU A 356 11.83 -24.86 -3.40
CA GLU A 356 11.05 -26.10 -3.33
C GLU A 356 9.71 -25.88 -2.61
N PHE A 357 9.70 -25.08 -1.54
CA PHE A 357 8.47 -24.72 -0.83
C PHE A 357 7.47 -23.99 -1.74
N CYS A 358 7.93 -22.99 -2.50
CA CYS A 358 7.09 -22.26 -3.44
C CYS A 358 6.54 -23.18 -4.54
N LYS A 359 7.38 -24.06 -5.10
CA LYS A 359 6.96 -25.02 -6.14
C LYS A 359 5.90 -25.99 -5.64
N GLU A 360 6.05 -26.50 -4.42
CA GLU A 360 5.07 -27.40 -3.81
C GLU A 360 3.70 -26.72 -3.58
N HIS A 361 3.69 -25.39 -3.36
CA HIS A 361 2.48 -24.65 -2.99
C HIS A 361 1.89 -23.77 -4.09
N LEU A 362 2.55 -23.64 -5.26
CA LEU A 362 2.19 -22.69 -6.33
C LEU A 362 0.74 -22.81 -6.81
N HIS A 363 0.19 -24.02 -6.80
CA HIS A 363 -1.17 -24.29 -7.27
C HIS A 363 -2.16 -24.61 -6.16
N LYS A 364 -1.73 -24.54 -4.89
CA LYS A 364 -2.64 -24.74 -3.76
C LYS A 364 -3.59 -23.55 -3.69
N THR A 365 -4.88 -23.86 -3.69
CA THR A 365 -5.95 -22.90 -3.47
C THR A 365 -5.95 -22.38 -2.03
N VAL A 366 -6.74 -21.33 -1.76
CA VAL A 366 -6.89 -20.77 -0.41
C VAL A 366 -7.50 -21.76 0.58
N ASP A 367 -8.21 -22.79 0.11
CA ASP A 367 -8.80 -23.84 0.94
C ASP A 367 -7.81 -24.98 1.21
N GLU A 368 -6.88 -25.24 0.29
CA GLU A 368 -5.83 -26.26 0.42
C GLU A 368 -4.63 -25.80 1.24
N PHE A 369 -4.34 -24.50 1.20
CA PHE A 369 -3.31 -23.87 2.03
C PHE A 369 -3.75 -22.45 2.38
N THR A 370 -4.26 -22.30 3.60
CA THR A 370 -4.89 -21.09 4.09
C THR A 370 -3.86 -20.01 4.44
N ILE A 371 -4.32 -18.75 4.56
CA ILE A 371 -3.47 -17.66 5.06
C ILE A 371 -2.93 -17.94 6.47
N ALA A 372 -3.66 -18.65 7.31
CA ALA A 372 -3.18 -19.02 8.64
C ALA A 372 -1.97 -19.95 8.54
N GLU A 373 -1.99 -20.92 7.62
CA GLU A 373 -0.88 -21.84 7.38
C GLU A 373 0.33 -21.14 6.76
N VAL A 374 0.11 -20.22 5.80
CA VAL A 374 1.17 -19.36 5.25
C VAL A 374 1.86 -18.57 6.36
N LEU A 375 1.08 -17.92 7.24
CA LEU A 375 1.62 -17.13 8.35
C LEU A 375 2.34 -17.99 9.38
N MET A 376 1.84 -19.20 9.67
CA MET A 376 2.54 -20.17 10.52
C MET A 376 3.87 -20.62 9.91
N ALA A 377 3.91 -20.86 8.60
CA ALA A 377 5.12 -21.30 7.88
C ALA A 377 6.25 -20.26 7.95
N ILE A 378 5.91 -18.97 8.03
CA ILE A 378 6.89 -17.88 8.21
C ILE A 378 7.04 -17.42 9.68
N GLY A 379 6.53 -18.19 10.64
CA GLY A 379 6.73 -17.96 12.06
C GLY A 379 5.88 -16.85 12.69
N LEU A 380 4.67 -16.63 12.20
CA LEU A 380 3.74 -15.59 12.66
C LEU A 380 2.45 -16.14 13.30
N PRO A 381 2.54 -16.89 14.43
CA PRO A 381 1.38 -17.52 15.04
C PRO A 381 0.32 -16.53 15.54
N VAL A 382 0.74 -15.33 15.98
CA VAL A 382 -0.18 -14.29 16.44
C VAL A 382 -1.03 -13.75 15.28
N GLN A 383 -0.40 -13.49 14.12
CA GLN A 383 -1.09 -13.02 12.92
C GLN A 383 -1.92 -14.14 12.29
N ALA A 384 -1.44 -15.39 12.32
CA ALA A 384 -2.22 -16.56 11.91
C ALA A 384 -3.51 -16.69 12.71
N TYR A 385 -3.43 -16.55 14.04
CA TYR A 385 -4.62 -16.51 14.90
C TYR A 385 -5.52 -15.30 14.57
N TYR A 386 -4.93 -14.13 14.36
CA TYR A 386 -5.68 -12.91 14.06
C TYR A 386 -6.52 -13.05 12.78
N TYR A 387 -5.89 -13.37 11.66
CA TYR A 387 -6.52 -13.43 10.35
C TYR A 387 -7.29 -14.74 10.12
N GLY A 388 -6.81 -15.86 10.66
CA GLY A 388 -7.45 -17.16 10.49
C GLY A 388 -8.65 -17.42 11.40
N ILE A 389 -8.72 -16.76 12.57
CA ILE A 389 -9.75 -17.05 13.58
C ILE A 389 -10.49 -15.78 14.01
N ARG A 390 -9.78 -14.77 14.52
CA ARG A 390 -10.43 -13.61 15.17
C ARG A 390 -11.25 -12.78 14.17
N VAL A 391 -10.68 -12.45 13.02
CA VAL A 391 -11.37 -11.64 12.00
C VAL A 391 -12.60 -12.36 11.43
N PRO A 392 -12.54 -13.64 10.99
CA PRO A 392 -13.72 -14.37 10.54
C PRO A 392 -14.83 -14.48 11.60
N ALA A 393 -14.46 -14.78 12.86
CA ALA A 393 -15.42 -14.86 13.95
C ALA A 393 -16.09 -13.51 14.25
N GLY A 394 -15.36 -12.41 14.08
CA GLY A 394 -15.90 -11.05 14.20
C GLY A 394 -16.91 -10.69 13.10
N LYS A 395 -16.67 -11.12 11.86
CA LYS A 395 -17.61 -10.92 10.73
C LYS A 395 -18.92 -11.68 10.94
N LEU A 396 -18.84 -12.96 11.32
CA LEU A 396 -20.03 -13.79 11.60
C LEU A 396 -20.96 -13.23 12.69
N LYS A 397 -20.41 -12.49 13.65
CA LYS A 397 -21.20 -11.82 14.70
C LYS A 397 -21.87 -10.52 14.23
N LYS A 398 -21.39 -9.89 13.16
CA LYS A 398 -21.98 -8.66 12.60
C LYS A 398 -23.11 -8.97 11.61
N ASP A 399 -23.11 -10.17 11.04
CA ASP A 399 -24.12 -10.64 10.08
C ASP A 399 -25.30 -11.39 10.74
N GLN A 400 -25.30 -11.49 12.08
CA GLN A 400 -26.39 -11.97 12.93
C GLN A 400 -27.04 -10.81 13.66
#